data_AF-A0A9C9W6Y6-F1
#
_entry.id   AF-A0A9C9W6Y6-F1
#
_cell.length_a   1.000
_cell.length_b   1.000
_cell.length_c   1.000
_cell.angle_alpha   90.00
_cell.angle_beta   90.00
_cell.angle_gamma   90.00
#
_symmetry.space_group_name_H-M   'P 1'
#
loop_
_entity.id
_entity.type
_entity.pdbx_description
1 polymer ?
#
loop_
_entity_poly.entity_id
_entity_poly.type
_entity_poly.pdbx_seq_one_letter_code
_entity_poly.pdbx_strand_id
1 'polypeptide(L)'
;MGEFVKWRDDWKLGIEPLDRQHRQMTDALNRLVQACHGELEPGVGEEEREGVLAQRMDELYRLTRDHFRLEERMMQATRFPGHAEHAREHALLLAELKRAFAERLAAGCCDLDERTLQALKTWFVVHVSRSDREFADYIAEHDIPVEQQGSGTAGDSRS
;
A
#
# COMPACT_ATOMS: atom_id res chain seq x y z
N MET A 1 3.95 -0.72 21.75
CA MET A 1 3.15 0.44 21.33
C MET A 1 1.82 -0.05 20.73
N GLY A 2 0.78 0.79 20.61
CA GLY A 2 -0.38 0.47 19.77
C GLY A 2 -0.04 0.58 18.28
N GLU A 3 -0.90 0.07 17.39
CA GLU A 3 -0.71 0.16 15.94
C GLU A 3 -0.65 1.64 15.48
N PHE A 4 0.33 1.97 14.63
CA PHE A 4 0.46 3.32 14.07
C PHE A 4 -0.73 3.66 13.16
N VAL A 5 -1.15 2.71 12.33
CA VAL A 5 -2.39 2.72 11.57
C VAL A 5 -3.18 1.48 11.93
N LYS A 6 -4.39 1.67 12.44
CA LYS A 6 -5.31 0.57 12.72
C LYS A 6 -6.31 0.47 11.56
N TRP A 7 -6.33 -0.69 10.90
CA TRP A 7 -7.35 -0.97 9.88
C TRP A 7 -8.75 -0.86 10.49
N ARG A 8 -9.68 -0.27 9.74
CA ARG A 8 -11.07 -0.11 10.15
C ARG A 8 -12.00 -0.61 9.05
N ASP A 9 -13.10 -1.23 9.45
CA ASP A 9 -14.08 -1.79 8.50
C ASP A 9 -14.77 -0.73 7.64
N ASP A 10 -14.82 0.54 8.07
CA ASP A 10 -15.34 1.66 7.28
C ASP A 10 -14.41 2.08 6.13
N TRP A 11 -13.19 1.52 6.05
CA TRP A 11 -12.31 1.67 4.90
C TRP A 11 -12.52 0.59 3.84
N LYS A 12 -13.38 -0.40 4.09
CA LYS A 12 -13.72 -1.42 3.09
C LYS A 12 -14.43 -0.79 1.91
N LEU A 13 -13.90 -1.02 0.72
CA LEU A 13 -14.48 -0.63 -0.57
C LEU A 13 -15.57 -1.62 -1.01
N GLY A 14 -15.59 -2.84 -0.45
CA GLY A 14 -16.42 -3.93 -0.99
C GLY A 14 -15.79 -4.61 -2.21
N ILE A 15 -14.53 -4.24 -2.51
CA ILE A 15 -13.73 -4.77 -3.60
C ILE A 15 -12.62 -5.62 -2.98
N GLU A 16 -12.89 -6.91 -2.79
CA GLU A 16 -12.04 -7.81 -1.99
C GLU A 16 -10.54 -7.79 -2.37
N PRO A 17 -10.13 -7.73 -3.66
CA PRO A 17 -8.73 -7.59 -4.01
C PRO A 17 -8.07 -6.31 -3.46
N LEU A 18 -8.77 -5.17 -3.51
CA LEU A 18 -8.26 -3.88 -3.02
C LEU A 18 -8.28 -3.85 -1.48
N ASP A 19 -9.38 -4.29 -0.86
CA ASP A 19 -9.52 -4.36 0.59
C ASP A 19 -8.41 -5.21 1.24
N ARG A 20 -8.04 -6.32 0.60
CA ARG A 20 -6.91 -7.14 1.03
C ARG A 20 -5.57 -6.40 0.89
N GLN A 21 -5.35 -5.70 -0.21
CA GLN A 21 -4.12 -4.93 -0.43
C GLN A 21 -4.01 -3.75 0.55
N HIS A 22 -5.10 -3.08 0.88
CA HIS A 22 -5.12 -2.02 1.89
C HIS A 22 -4.73 -2.52 3.28
N ARG A 23 -5.24 -3.70 3.68
CA ARG A 23 -4.83 -4.36 4.92
C ARG A 23 -3.33 -4.68 4.92
N GLN A 24 -2.83 -5.27 3.83
CA GLN A 24 -1.40 -5.59 3.69
C GLN A 24 -0.50 -4.35 3.77
N MET A 25 -0.90 -3.23 3.15
CA MET A 25 -0.17 -1.96 3.25
C MET A 25 -0.21 -1.37 4.65
N THR A 26 -1.35 -1.47 5.35
CA THR A 26 -1.49 -1.05 6.75
C THR A 26 -0.51 -1.82 7.64
N ASP A 27 -0.44 -3.14 7.47
CA ASP A 27 0.47 -4.00 8.23
C ASP A 27 1.94 -3.68 7.92
N ALA A 28 2.27 -3.44 6.64
CA ALA A 28 3.63 -3.07 6.23
C ALA A 28 4.05 -1.70 6.79
N LEU A 29 3.15 -0.72 6.80
CA LEU A 29 3.40 0.59 7.40
C LEU A 29 3.62 0.48 8.91
N ASN A 30 2.83 -0.34 9.62
CA ASN A 30 3.03 -0.60 11.04
C ASN A 30 4.41 -1.23 11.32
N ARG A 31 4.82 -2.24 10.53
CA ARG A 31 6.15 -2.86 10.66
C ARG A 31 7.29 -1.88 10.39
N LEU A 32 7.13 -0.99 9.39
CA LEU A 32 8.12 0.04 9.10
C LEU A 32 8.29 1.01 10.27
N VAL A 33 7.19 1.46 10.88
CA VAL A 33 7.21 2.37 12.03
C VAL A 33 7.83 1.70 13.26
N GLN A 34 7.49 0.44 13.52
CA GLN A 34 8.10 -0.35 14.59
C GLN A 34 9.63 -0.41 14.42
N ALA A 35 10.10 -0.72 13.20
CA ALA A 35 11.53 -0.73 12.90
C ALA A 35 12.21 0.65 13.10
N CYS A 36 11.54 1.73 12.68
CA CYS A 36 12.02 3.10 12.92
C CYS A 36 12.14 3.41 14.41
N HIS A 37 11.27 2.85 15.25
CA HIS A 37 11.31 3.01 16.71
C HIS A 37 12.24 2.00 17.42
N GLY A 38 12.94 1.14 16.68
CA GLY A 38 13.80 0.11 17.25
C GLY A 38 13.03 -1.06 17.87
N GLU A 39 11.72 -1.16 17.62
CA GLU A 39 10.89 -2.31 17.98
C GLU A 39 11.11 -3.43 16.93
N LEU A 40 12.22 -4.15 17.07
CA LEU A 40 12.63 -5.23 16.16
C LEU A 40 12.28 -6.60 16.75
N GLU A 41 12.28 -7.61 15.88
CA GLU A 41 12.08 -9.01 16.27
C GLU A 41 13.18 -9.49 17.22
N PRO A 42 12.89 -10.41 18.16
CA PRO A 42 13.89 -10.96 19.06
C PRO A 42 15.08 -11.55 18.30
N GLY A 43 16.29 -11.15 18.71
CA GLY A 43 17.54 -11.62 18.11
C GLY A 43 18.07 -10.74 16.97
N VAL A 44 17.35 -9.71 16.56
CA VAL A 44 17.86 -8.67 15.65
C VAL A 44 18.63 -7.62 16.44
N GLY A 45 19.92 -7.47 16.15
CA GLY A 45 20.79 -6.48 16.79
C GLY A 45 20.66 -5.09 16.17
N GLU A 46 21.21 -4.08 16.85
CA GLU A 46 21.29 -2.70 16.35
C GLU A 46 22.03 -2.61 15.00
N GLU A 47 23.05 -3.45 14.80
CA GLU A 47 23.84 -3.53 13.56
C GLU A 47 23.00 -4.02 12.35
N GLU A 48 21.92 -4.77 12.59
CA GLU A 48 21.06 -5.33 11.55
C GLU A 48 19.84 -4.44 11.24
N ARG A 49 19.57 -3.44 12.10
CA ARG A 49 18.40 -2.55 12.02
C ARG A 49 18.29 -1.84 10.68
N GLU A 50 19.40 -1.33 10.17
CA GLU A 50 19.43 -0.64 8.86
C GLU A 50 19.01 -1.56 7.71
N GLY A 51 19.45 -2.82 7.74
CA GLY A 51 19.05 -3.84 6.78
C GLY A 51 17.56 -4.18 6.89
N VAL A 52 17.02 -4.24 8.10
CA VAL A 52 15.58 -4.45 8.34
C VAL A 52 14.77 -3.26 7.81
N LEU A 53 15.16 -2.02 8.12
CA LEU A 53 14.49 -0.82 7.64
C LEU A 53 14.45 -0.77 6.11
N ALA A 54 15.58 -1.04 5.45
CA ALA A 54 15.64 -1.11 3.99
C ALA A 54 14.67 -2.16 3.42
N GLN A 55 14.58 -3.34 4.04
CA GLN A 55 13.62 -4.38 3.64
C GLN A 55 12.16 -3.94 3.84
N ARG A 56 11.84 -3.27 4.96
CA ARG A 56 10.47 -2.79 5.22
C ARG A 56 10.06 -1.67 4.28
N MET A 57 10.99 -0.79 3.91
CA MET A 57 10.75 0.24 2.89
C MET A 57 10.50 -0.36 1.52
N ASP A 58 11.32 -1.32 1.09
CA ASP A 58 11.13 -2.02 -0.19
C ASP A 58 9.81 -2.79 -0.21
N GLU A 59 9.48 -3.49 0.88
CA GLU A 59 8.21 -4.19 1.06
C GLU A 59 7.01 -3.25 0.88
N LEU A 60 7.00 -2.11 1.58
CA LEU A 60 5.94 -1.12 1.49
C LEU A 60 5.82 -0.56 0.07
N TYR A 61 6.94 -0.14 -0.53
CA TYR A 61 6.97 0.39 -1.88
C TYR A 61 6.42 -0.62 -2.91
N ARG A 62 6.81 -1.90 -2.79
CA ARG A 62 6.35 -2.96 -3.68
C ARG A 62 4.84 -3.18 -3.54
N LEU A 63 4.33 -3.26 -2.30
CA LEU A 63 2.90 -3.44 -2.05
C LEU A 63 2.09 -2.27 -2.61
N THR A 64 2.51 -1.02 -2.36
CA THR A 64 1.86 0.18 -2.89
C THR A 64 1.86 0.20 -4.42
N ARG A 65 3.00 -0.08 -5.07
CA ARG A 65 3.09 -0.12 -6.53
C ARG A 65 2.20 -1.21 -7.13
N ASP A 66 2.19 -2.41 -6.55
CA ASP A 66 1.41 -3.53 -7.07
C ASP A 66 -0.09 -3.32 -6.86
N HIS A 67 -0.47 -2.61 -5.79
CA HIS A 67 -1.83 -2.16 -5.53
C HIS A 67 -2.31 -1.14 -6.57
N PHE A 68 -1.59 -0.03 -6.76
CA PHE A 68 -1.94 0.99 -7.75
C PHE A 68 -2.06 0.41 -9.16
N ARG A 69 -1.17 -0.51 -9.54
CA ARG A 69 -1.26 -1.22 -10.83
C ARG A 69 -2.53 -2.05 -10.98
N LEU A 70 -3.00 -2.68 -9.90
CA LEU A 70 -4.25 -3.43 -9.95
C LEU A 70 -5.43 -2.47 -10.10
N GLU A 71 -5.47 -1.44 -9.26
CA GLU A 71 -6.55 -0.48 -9.22
C GLU A 71 -6.68 0.30 -10.53
N GLU A 72 -5.58 0.82 -11.08
CA GLU A 72 -5.56 1.52 -12.37
C GLU A 72 -6.04 0.62 -13.51
N ARG A 73 -5.67 -0.67 -13.51
CA ARG A 73 -6.21 -1.63 -14.50
C ARG A 73 -7.72 -1.77 -14.36
N MET A 74 -8.24 -1.80 -13.12
CA MET A 74 -9.67 -1.85 -12.88
C MET A 74 -10.36 -0.55 -13.32
N MET A 75 -9.80 0.62 -12.99
CA MET A 75 -10.31 1.92 -13.45
C MET A 75 -10.36 2.02 -14.98
N GLN A 76 -9.32 1.55 -15.67
CA GLN A 76 -9.28 1.52 -17.13
C GLN A 76 -10.34 0.59 -17.73
N ALA A 77 -10.47 -0.63 -17.18
CA ALA A 77 -11.44 -1.62 -17.65
C ALA A 77 -12.89 -1.14 -17.46
N THR A 78 -13.16 -0.44 -16.37
CA THR A 78 -14.48 0.13 -16.02
C THR A 78 -14.73 1.50 -16.61
N ARG A 79 -13.74 2.08 -17.31
CA ARG A 79 -13.76 3.44 -17.88
C ARG A 79 -14.09 4.52 -16.84
N PHE A 80 -13.58 4.35 -15.62
CA PHE A 80 -13.78 5.29 -14.53
C PHE A 80 -13.32 6.70 -14.94
N PRO A 81 -14.21 7.72 -14.93
CA PRO A 81 -13.87 9.07 -15.39
C PRO A 81 -12.73 9.72 -14.61
N GLY A 82 -12.60 9.41 -13.32
CA GLY A 82 -11.57 9.96 -12.42
C GLY A 82 -10.18 9.34 -12.57
N HIS A 83 -10.00 8.32 -13.43
CA HIS A 83 -8.75 7.55 -13.54
C HIS A 83 -7.50 8.43 -13.72
N ALA A 84 -7.58 9.48 -14.55
CA ALA A 84 -6.41 10.30 -14.84
C ALA A 84 -5.91 11.11 -13.63
N GLU A 85 -6.82 11.58 -12.78
CA GLU A 85 -6.43 12.31 -11.56
C GLU A 85 -5.94 11.34 -10.49
N HIS A 86 -6.67 10.23 -10.29
CA HIS A 86 -6.30 9.18 -9.36
C HIS A 86 -4.88 8.63 -9.66
N ALA A 87 -4.57 8.32 -10.92
CA ALA A 87 -3.24 7.86 -11.33
C ALA A 87 -2.12 8.91 -11.10
N ARG A 88 -2.44 10.21 -11.05
CA ARG A 88 -1.46 11.24 -10.67
C ARG A 88 -1.14 11.18 -9.18
N GLU A 89 -2.14 10.98 -8.33
CA GLU A 89 -1.94 10.79 -6.88
C GLU A 89 -1.00 9.61 -6.63
N HIS A 90 -1.24 8.48 -7.32
CA HIS A 90 -0.37 7.31 -7.27
C HIS A 90 1.07 7.61 -7.69
N ALA A 91 1.24 8.26 -8.84
CA ALA A 91 2.56 8.58 -9.38
C ALA A 91 3.34 9.51 -8.44
N LEU A 92 2.67 10.49 -7.82
CA LEU A 92 3.26 11.39 -6.84
C LEU A 92 3.74 10.65 -5.61
N LEU A 93 2.89 9.80 -5.01
CA LEU A 93 3.30 9.03 -3.83
C LEU A 93 4.48 8.10 -4.13
N LEU A 94 4.44 7.35 -5.24
CA LEU A 94 5.54 6.45 -5.60
C LEU A 94 6.85 7.22 -5.81
N ALA A 95 6.79 8.41 -6.41
CA ALA A 95 7.97 9.26 -6.56
C ALA A 95 8.49 9.74 -5.20
N GLU A 96 7.60 10.16 -4.28
CA GLU A 96 7.97 10.60 -2.94
C GLU A 96 8.58 9.47 -2.10
N LEU A 97 7.98 8.28 -2.09
CA LEU A 97 8.52 7.09 -1.41
C LEU A 97 9.90 6.72 -1.93
N LYS A 98 10.06 6.71 -3.27
CA LYS A 98 11.34 6.39 -3.90
C LYS A 98 12.41 7.44 -3.55
N ARG A 99 12.04 8.72 -3.55
CA ARG A 99 12.95 9.81 -3.16
C ARG A 99 13.37 9.67 -1.69
N ALA A 100 12.40 9.50 -0.79
CA ALA A 100 12.64 9.36 0.64
C ALA A 100 13.59 8.18 0.92
N PHE A 101 13.35 7.03 0.28
CA PHE A 101 14.22 5.87 0.46
C PHE A 101 15.65 6.12 -0.05
N ALA A 102 15.79 6.73 -1.24
CA ALA A 102 17.11 7.02 -1.81
C ALA A 102 17.92 8.01 -0.95
N GLU A 103 17.28 9.05 -0.41
CA GLU A 103 17.93 10.03 0.46
C GLU A 103 18.45 9.38 1.75
N ARG A 104 17.66 8.49 2.35
CA ARG A 104 18.00 7.79 3.60
C ARG A 104 19.11 6.76 3.41
N LEU A 105 19.04 5.98 2.33
CA LEU A 105 20.10 5.05 1.96
C LEU A 105 21.43 5.78 1.71
N ALA A 106 21.40 6.93 1.02
CA ALA A 106 22.59 7.75 0.76
C ALA A 106 23.19 8.35 2.04
N ALA A 107 22.36 8.62 3.06
CA ALA A 107 22.80 9.12 4.35
C ALA A 107 23.31 8.03 5.30
N GLY A 108 23.19 6.74 4.93
CA GLY A 108 23.53 5.62 5.81
C GLY A 108 22.62 5.51 7.04
N CYS A 109 21.43 6.11 6.97
CA CYS A 109 20.42 6.10 8.03
C CYS A 109 19.04 5.93 7.40
N CYS A 110 18.49 4.72 7.52
CA CYS A 110 17.21 4.32 6.95
C CYS A 110 16.01 4.78 7.77
N ASP A 111 16.22 5.57 8.83
CA ASP A 111 15.13 6.07 9.66
C ASP A 111 14.32 7.14 8.93
N LEU A 112 12.99 6.95 8.92
CA LEU A 112 12.08 8.03 8.57
C LEU A 112 11.80 8.86 9.81
N ASP A 113 11.84 10.18 9.65
CA ASP A 113 11.37 11.08 10.69
C ASP A 113 9.85 10.96 10.88
N GLU A 114 9.39 11.31 12.08
CA GLU A 114 7.97 11.26 12.46
C GLU A 114 7.09 12.08 11.52
N ARG A 115 7.61 13.19 10.98
CA ARG A 115 6.89 14.02 10.02
C ARG A 115 6.59 13.26 8.73
N THR A 116 7.56 12.50 8.22
CA THR A 116 7.41 11.67 7.01
C THR A 116 6.45 10.52 7.27
N LEU A 117 6.57 9.84 8.40
CA LEU A 117 5.66 8.76 8.79
C LEU A 117 4.20 9.26 8.91
N GLN A 118 3.99 10.41 9.55
CA GLN A 118 2.68 11.01 9.70
C GLN A 118 2.10 11.51 8.38
N ALA A 119 2.94 12.06 7.49
CA ALA A 119 2.52 12.45 6.15
C ALA A 119 2.03 11.23 5.34
N LEU A 120 2.79 10.14 5.38
CA LEU A 120 2.45 8.89 4.70
C LEU A 120 1.14 8.28 5.22
N LYS A 121 0.96 8.23 6.54
CA LYS A 121 -0.30 7.82 7.16
C LYS A 121 -1.47 8.71 6.73
N THR A 122 -1.27 10.02 6.73
CA THR A 122 -2.32 10.97 6.36
C THR A 122 -2.72 10.78 4.91
N TRP A 123 -1.73 10.65 4.01
CA TRP A 123 -1.97 10.38 2.60
C TRP A 123 -2.77 9.08 2.42
N PHE A 124 -2.33 7.98 3.04
CA PHE A 124 -2.98 6.67 2.92
C PHE A 124 -4.44 6.72 3.36
N VAL A 125 -4.72 7.30 4.54
CA VAL A 125 -6.08 7.40 5.07
C VAL A 125 -6.96 8.27 4.19
N VAL A 126 -6.45 9.42 3.72
CA VAL A 126 -7.21 10.34 2.87
C VAL A 126 -7.52 9.69 1.53
N HIS A 127 -6.55 9.04 0.90
CA HIS A 127 -6.70 8.39 -0.40
C HIS A 127 -7.73 7.25 -0.33
N VAL A 128 -7.57 6.31 0.61
CA VAL A 128 -8.51 5.19 0.81
C VAL A 128 -9.93 5.65 1.12
N SER A 129 -10.07 6.71 1.92
CA SER A 129 -11.40 7.21 2.31
C SER A 129 -12.06 8.14 1.29
N ARG A 130 -11.33 8.57 0.25
CA ARG A 130 -11.83 9.51 -0.77
C ARG A 130 -11.65 8.95 -2.17
N SER A 131 -10.42 8.95 -2.69
CA SER A 131 -10.12 8.57 -4.07
C SER A 131 -10.56 7.14 -4.39
N ASP A 132 -10.22 6.17 -3.55
CA ASP A 132 -10.58 4.76 -3.77
C ASP A 132 -12.06 4.52 -3.50
N ARG A 133 -12.64 5.30 -2.57
CA ARG A 133 -14.09 5.29 -2.29
C ARG A 133 -14.88 5.77 -3.50
N GLU A 134 -14.48 6.87 -4.12
CA GLU A 134 -15.12 7.41 -5.33
C GLU A 134 -15.09 6.38 -6.46
N PHE A 135 -13.98 5.64 -6.60
CA PHE A 135 -13.89 4.54 -7.56
C PHE A 135 -14.82 3.38 -7.21
N ALA A 136 -14.87 2.97 -5.93
CA ALA A 136 -15.74 1.90 -5.47
C ALA A 136 -17.23 2.23 -5.65
N ASP A 137 -17.63 3.47 -5.34
CA ASP A 137 -18.99 3.96 -5.52
C ASP A 137 -19.38 3.95 -7.01
N TYR A 138 -18.47 4.37 -7.90
CA TYR A 138 -18.71 4.29 -9.35
C TYR A 138 -18.96 2.85 -9.83
N ILE A 139 -18.18 1.87 -9.35
CA ILE A 139 -18.39 0.45 -9.68
C ILE A 139 -19.78 -0.01 -9.22
N ALA A 140 -20.15 0.34 -7.97
CA ALA A 140 -21.41 -0.07 -7.38
C ALA A 140 -22.62 0.55 -8.09
N GLU A 141 -22.55 1.82 -8.47
CA GLU A 141 -23.62 2.53 -9.17
C GLU A 141 -23.88 2.01 -10.59
N HIS A 142 -22.86 1.44 -11.23
CA HIS A 142 -22.92 0.97 -12.62
C HIS A 142 -23.06 -0.57 -12.74
N ASP A 143 -23.28 -1.26 -11.62
CA ASP A 143 -23.39 -2.73 -11.54
C ASP A 143 -22.23 -3.46 -12.26
N ILE A 144 -21.02 -2.89 -12.19
CA ILE A 144 -19.88 -3.44 -12.93
C ILE A 144 -19.35 -4.66 -12.18
N PRO A 145 -19.37 -5.87 -12.78
CA PRO A 145 -18.83 -7.05 -12.13
C PRO A 145 -17.31 -6.88 -11.95
N VAL A 146 -16.87 -6.86 -10.70
CA VAL A 146 -15.45 -6.94 -10.39
C VAL A 146 -15.03 -8.40 -10.56
N GLU A 147 -14.26 -8.69 -11.61
CA GLU A 147 -13.61 -9.99 -11.74
C GLU A 147 -12.66 -10.18 -10.54
N GLN A 148 -13.10 -11.01 -9.60
CA GLN A 148 -12.24 -11.52 -8.56
C GLN A 148 -11.19 -12.37 -9.27
N GLN A 149 -9.92 -11.98 -9.25
CA GLN A 149 -8.87 -12.86 -9.77
C GLN A 149 -8.84 -14.13 -8.93
N GLY A 150 -9.59 -15.13 -9.39
CA GLY A 150 -9.65 -16.46 -8.84
C GLY A 150 -8.35 -17.17 -9.14
N SER A 151 -7.76 -17.72 -8.09
CA SER A 151 -6.83 -18.85 -8.08
C SER A 151 -6.85 -19.61 -9.40
N GLY A 152 -5.75 -19.55 -10.14
CA GLY A 152 -5.50 -20.47 -11.24
C GLY A 152 -5.42 -21.88 -10.67
N THR A 153 -6.54 -22.60 -10.65
CA THR A 153 -6.48 -24.05 -10.61
C THR A 153 -6.01 -24.48 -11.99
N ALA A 154 -4.71 -24.76 -12.09
CA ALA A 154 -4.17 -25.55 -13.16
C ALA A 154 -4.99 -26.84 -13.24
N GLY A 155 -5.82 -26.95 -14.28
CA GLY A 155 -6.42 -28.21 -14.67
C GLY A 155 -5.28 -29.10 -15.17
N ASP A 156 -4.71 -29.89 -14.29
CA ASP A 156 -3.76 -30.92 -14.67
C ASP A 156 -4.53 -32.08 -15.31
N SER A 157 -4.42 -32.11 -16.64
CA SER A 157 -4.22 -33.28 -17.50
C SER A 157 -5.09 -34.51 -17.27
N ARG A 158 -5.97 -34.73 -18.26
CA ARG A 158 -6.33 -36.07 -18.72
C ARG A 158 -5.07 -36.82 -19.16
N SER A 159 -4.87 -38.04 -18.65
CA SER A 159 -4.57 -39.27 -19.41
C SER A 159 -4.69 -40.48 -18.49
#